data_AF-A0A366LSD6-F1
#
_entry.id   AF-A0A366LSD6-F1
#
_cell.length_a   1.000
_cell.length_b   1.000
_cell.length_c   1.000
_cell.angle_alpha   90.00
_cell.angle_beta   90.00
_cell.angle_gamma   90.00
#
_symmetry.space_group_name_H-M   'P 1'
#
loop_
_entity.id
_entity.type
_entity.pdbx_description
1 polymer ?
#
loop_
_entity_poly.entity_id
_entity_poly.type
_entity_poly.pdbx_seq_one_letter_code
_entity_poly.pdbx_strand_id
1 'polypeptide(L)'
;MDALAHLDGEIATAKRLGRYRTYLNLERRADLASRAIWHSGEGDREIVVWCSNDYLAMSGHPAVVGAVTEAVRTVGLGTGGPRSISGTSVYHHALEAELASFHGKPRALLFSTGFGANEAALSVLGKKLPGLVVFSDELNHASIIQGIKGGGARKRIFRHNDVGHLRRLLAEHGPEVPKLVVFESLYSMEGDFSPTAEIVEAAEEAGALTYLDEVHTVGVYGATGSGYAEELGLRDRITVIMAGFGKGLGGSGGYITGPEAVVDAVRSFATSFVFSTSLAAPVVAGALASVRQVRRDPAQREAVRARSAQLKAALHERRIPLVSADSHVVPVLVGDPHLCKRVSERLLAEHGYYVQPVNAPTVPEGTERLRVTPTSRHTPDDVTAFVDALDQVWSDLALPRA
;
A
#
# COMPACT_ATOMS: atom_id res chain seq x y z
N MET A 1 39.30 8.72 0.35
CA MET A 1 37.94 9.21 0.60
C MET A 1 37.59 8.79 2.01
N ASP A 2 37.25 9.73 2.89
CA ASP A 2 36.68 9.39 4.19
C ASP A 2 35.21 9.01 3.96
N ALA A 3 34.90 7.73 4.20
CA ALA A 3 33.57 7.19 3.95
C ALA A 3 32.51 7.85 4.84
N LEU A 4 32.84 8.19 6.09
CA LEU A 4 31.90 8.84 7.01
C LEU A 4 31.65 10.29 6.61
N ALA A 5 32.72 11.03 6.27
CA ALA A 5 32.59 12.40 5.79
C ALA A 5 31.79 12.49 4.47
N HIS A 6 31.93 11.50 3.59
CA HIS A 6 31.11 11.42 2.38
C HIS A 6 29.62 11.25 2.70
N LEU A 7 29.29 10.35 3.63
CA LEU A 7 27.90 10.15 4.08
C LEU A 7 27.33 11.40 4.76
N ASP A 8 28.13 12.12 5.55
CA ASP A 8 27.73 13.40 6.14
C ASP A 8 27.41 14.44 5.05
N GLY A 9 28.18 14.45 3.96
CA GLY A 9 27.93 15.27 2.78
C GLY A 9 26.60 14.95 2.08
N GLU A 10 26.26 13.66 1.95
CA GLU A 10 24.98 13.21 1.41
C GLU A 10 23.79 13.64 2.30
N ILE A 11 23.94 13.52 3.63
CA ILE A 11 22.93 13.97 4.59
C ILE A 11 22.76 15.49 4.57
N ALA A 12 23.86 16.26 4.50
CA ALA A 12 23.81 17.71 4.37
C ALA A 12 23.07 18.13 3.08
N THR A 13 23.29 17.40 1.99
CA THR A 13 22.57 17.61 0.72
C THR A 13 21.08 17.30 0.86
N ALA A 14 20.69 16.18 1.48
CA ALA A 14 19.29 15.86 1.72
C ALA A 14 18.58 16.91 2.58
N LYS A 15 19.27 17.47 3.60
CA LYS A 15 18.75 18.57 4.43
C LYS A 15 18.56 19.86 3.63
N ARG A 16 19.57 20.25 2.85
CA ARG A 16 19.52 21.46 2.00
C ARG A 16 18.38 21.39 0.98
N LEU A 17 18.12 20.21 0.41
CA LEU A 17 17.04 19.97 -0.55
C LEU A 17 15.66 19.75 0.09
N GLY A 18 15.53 19.84 1.42
CA GLY A 18 14.25 19.61 2.12
C GLY A 18 13.76 18.16 2.07
N ARG A 19 14.63 17.19 1.76
CA ARG A 19 14.30 15.75 1.61
C ARG A 19 14.63 14.91 2.84
N TYR A 20 15.38 15.48 3.79
CA TYR A 20 15.67 14.82 5.05
C TYR A 20 14.37 14.58 5.83
N ARG A 21 14.13 13.33 6.21
CA ARG A 21 12.90 12.89 6.87
C ARG A 21 13.09 12.92 8.39
N THR A 22 12.16 13.56 9.08
CA THR A 22 12.02 13.48 10.54
C THR A 22 10.86 12.55 10.86
N TYR A 23 11.07 11.61 11.77
CA TYR A 23 10.03 10.66 12.19
C TYR A 23 9.44 11.08 13.53
N LEU A 24 8.12 11.17 13.61
CA LEU A 24 7.42 11.44 14.87
C LEU A 24 7.41 10.18 15.75
N ASN A 25 7.60 10.37 17.06
CA ASN A 25 7.47 9.32 18.06
C ASN A 25 6.01 9.23 18.52
N LEU A 26 5.27 8.26 17.97
CA LEU A 26 3.83 8.14 18.16
C LEU A 26 3.47 6.86 18.92
N GLU A 27 2.71 7.00 20.00
CA GLU A 27 1.98 5.91 20.65
C GLU A 27 0.54 5.91 20.13
N ARG A 28 0.25 5.05 19.14
CA ARG A 28 -1.13 4.77 18.72
C ARG A 28 -1.76 3.80 19.70
N ARG A 29 -2.89 4.18 20.30
CA ARG A 29 -3.61 3.32 21.24
C ARG A 29 -4.90 2.79 20.64
N ALA A 30 -5.23 1.53 20.92
CA ALA A 30 -6.41 0.87 20.37
C ALA A 30 -7.74 1.47 20.85
N ASP A 31 -7.74 2.13 22.02
CA ASP A 31 -8.90 2.82 22.58
C ASP A 31 -9.05 4.27 22.07
N LEU A 32 -8.01 4.84 21.45
CA LEU A 32 -7.98 6.21 20.96
C LEU A 32 -8.28 6.29 19.45
N ALA A 33 -9.48 5.87 19.04
CA ALA A 33 -10.05 6.02 17.68
C ALA A 33 -9.03 6.32 16.54
N SER A 34 -9.01 7.55 16.00
CA SER A 34 -8.05 8.06 14.99
C SER A 34 -6.88 8.84 15.61
N ARG A 35 -6.74 8.80 16.94
CA ARG A 35 -5.81 9.63 17.72
C ARG A 35 -4.56 8.85 18.14
N ALA A 36 -3.53 9.59 18.51
CA ALA A 36 -2.29 9.06 19.04
C ALA A 36 -1.69 10.02 20.08
N ILE A 37 -0.87 9.51 20.97
CA ILE A 37 0.00 10.34 21.80
C ILE A 37 1.31 10.57 21.05
N TRP A 38 1.62 11.83 20.78
CA TRP A 38 2.91 12.26 20.28
C TRP A 38 3.81 12.61 21.45
N HIS A 39 4.87 11.82 21.63
CA HIS A 39 5.93 12.09 22.60
C HIS A 39 6.89 13.12 22.00
N SER A 40 6.57 14.40 22.14
CA SER A 40 7.39 15.50 21.64
C SER A 40 8.55 15.80 22.60
N GLY A 41 9.53 16.60 22.15
CA GLY A 41 10.58 17.10 23.03
C GLY A 41 10.07 18.03 24.15
N GLU A 42 8.85 18.54 24.02
CA GLU A 42 8.20 19.44 25.00
C GLU A 42 7.19 18.72 25.89
N GLY A 43 7.01 17.41 25.71
CA GLY A 43 6.07 16.57 26.45
C GLY A 43 5.04 15.86 25.56
N ASP A 44 4.16 15.11 26.20
CA ASP A 44 3.15 14.27 25.53
C ASP A 44 1.96 15.12 25.08
N ARG A 45 1.57 14.97 23.81
CA ARG A 45 0.43 15.66 23.22
C ARG A 45 -0.46 14.67 22.49
N GLU A 46 -1.75 14.71 22.76
CA GLU A 46 -2.71 13.97 21.93
C GLU A 46 -2.88 14.68 20.57
N ILE A 47 -2.87 13.91 19.50
CA ILE A 47 -3.00 14.37 18.12
C ILE A 47 -3.97 13.48 17.33
N VAL A 48 -4.54 14.00 16.24
CA VAL A 48 -5.35 13.22 15.29
C VAL A 48 -4.51 12.88 14.06
N VAL A 49 -4.49 11.61 13.67
CA VAL A 49 -3.61 11.08 12.60
C VAL A 49 -4.36 10.96 11.28
N TRP A 50 -4.02 11.84 10.33
CA TRP A 50 -4.63 11.93 9.00
C TRP A 50 -3.83 11.26 7.88
N CYS A 51 -2.72 10.59 8.19
CA CYS A 51 -1.88 9.90 7.20
C CYS A 51 -1.63 8.41 7.54
N SER A 52 -2.48 7.81 8.38
CA SER A 52 -2.41 6.38 8.69
C SER A 52 -2.89 5.53 7.52
N ASN A 53 -2.13 4.47 7.19
CA ASN A 53 -2.57 3.49 6.20
C ASN A 53 -3.49 2.40 6.76
N ASP A 54 -3.74 2.36 8.08
CA ASP A 54 -4.75 1.48 8.67
C ASP A 54 -6.16 2.01 8.37
N TYR A 55 -6.56 1.95 7.09
CA TYR A 55 -7.75 2.62 6.56
C TYR A 55 -9.02 2.18 7.28
N LEU A 56 -9.15 0.89 7.56
CA LEU A 56 -10.32 0.33 8.21
C LEU A 56 -10.21 0.31 9.74
N ALA A 57 -9.08 0.78 10.29
CA ALA A 57 -8.75 0.69 11.72
C ALA A 57 -8.76 -0.75 12.27
N MET A 58 -8.34 -1.71 11.44
CA MET A 58 -8.37 -3.11 11.80
C MET A 58 -7.28 -3.49 12.80
N SER A 59 -6.22 -2.67 12.94
CA SER A 59 -5.13 -2.99 13.87
C SER A 59 -5.57 -2.97 15.34
N GLY A 60 -6.63 -2.21 15.65
CA GLY A 60 -7.23 -2.15 16.98
C GLY A 60 -8.55 -2.92 17.12
N HIS A 61 -9.00 -3.62 16.07
CA HIS A 61 -10.33 -4.26 16.10
C HIS A 61 -10.38 -5.40 17.14
N PRO A 62 -11.43 -5.50 17.98
CA PRO A 62 -11.49 -6.49 19.06
C PRO A 62 -11.29 -7.94 18.61
N ALA A 63 -11.83 -8.32 17.44
CA ALA A 63 -11.64 -9.66 16.87
C ALA A 63 -10.16 -9.94 16.51
N VAL A 64 -9.43 -8.93 16.04
CA VAL A 64 -8.01 -9.05 15.69
C VAL A 64 -7.17 -9.15 16.95
N VAL A 65 -7.37 -8.23 17.90
CA VAL A 65 -6.67 -8.22 19.19
C VAL A 65 -6.91 -9.52 19.96
N GLY A 66 -8.16 -10.02 19.98
CA GLY A 66 -8.52 -11.30 20.60
C GLY A 66 -7.79 -12.48 19.97
N ALA A 67 -7.76 -12.56 18.63
CA ALA A 67 -7.07 -13.65 17.92
C ALA A 67 -5.55 -13.63 18.15
N VAL A 68 -4.92 -12.45 18.15
CA VAL A 68 -3.50 -12.30 18.49
C VAL A 68 -3.24 -12.75 19.93
N THR A 69 -4.05 -12.28 20.89
CA THR A 69 -3.88 -12.59 22.32
C THR A 69 -3.98 -14.10 22.57
N GLU A 70 -4.97 -14.75 21.97
CA GLU A 70 -5.13 -16.19 22.09
C GLU A 70 -3.93 -16.94 21.49
N ALA A 71 -3.54 -16.59 20.26
CA ALA A 71 -2.40 -17.23 19.61
C ALA A 71 -1.09 -17.07 20.41
N VAL A 72 -0.83 -15.89 21.01
CA VAL A 72 0.33 -15.69 21.90
C VAL A 72 0.30 -16.67 23.08
N ARG A 73 -0.86 -16.85 23.71
CA ARG A 73 -1.02 -17.77 24.85
C ARG A 73 -0.84 -19.23 24.44
N THR A 74 -1.31 -19.60 23.25
CA THR A 74 -1.27 -20.99 22.79
C THR A 74 0.09 -21.41 22.24
N VAL A 75 0.71 -20.58 21.38
CA VAL A 75 1.89 -20.98 20.60
C VAL A 75 3.10 -20.05 20.77
N GLY A 76 2.99 -19.03 21.63
CA GLY A 76 4.05 -18.04 21.85
C GLY A 76 4.14 -16.98 20.74
N LEU A 77 5.18 -16.15 20.82
CA LEU A 77 5.36 -14.99 19.93
C LEU A 77 5.84 -15.37 18.53
N GLY A 78 6.87 -16.20 18.44
CA GLY A 78 7.54 -16.55 17.19
C GLY A 78 7.30 -18.00 16.77
N THR A 79 7.54 -18.30 15.50
CA THR A 79 7.51 -19.67 14.97
C THR A 79 8.84 -20.41 15.13
N GLY A 80 9.92 -19.70 15.45
CA GLY A 80 11.24 -20.28 15.70
C GLY A 80 12.01 -20.74 14.45
N GLY A 81 11.51 -20.48 13.24
CA GLY A 81 12.22 -20.87 12.02
C GLY A 81 11.59 -20.45 10.69
N PRO A 82 12.28 -20.70 9.56
CA PRO A 82 11.73 -20.54 8.23
C PRO A 82 10.62 -21.56 7.95
N ARG A 83 9.82 -21.32 6.91
CA ARG A 83 8.67 -22.21 6.57
C ARG A 83 9.06 -23.68 6.43
N SER A 84 10.26 -23.96 5.92
CA SER A 84 10.80 -25.32 5.70
C SER A 84 11.34 -26.01 6.96
N ILE A 85 11.67 -25.26 8.03
CA ILE A 85 12.29 -25.78 9.26
C ILE A 85 11.48 -25.24 10.44
N SER A 86 10.53 -26.05 10.90
CA SER A 86 9.60 -25.77 12.03
C SER A 86 8.76 -24.48 11.98
N GLY A 87 8.93 -23.61 10.97
CA GLY A 87 8.27 -22.30 10.92
C GLY A 87 6.84 -22.29 10.39
N THR A 88 6.35 -23.38 9.79
CA THR A 88 4.97 -23.43 9.28
C THR A 88 4.00 -23.83 10.39
N SER A 89 3.14 -22.89 10.80
CA SER A 89 2.09 -23.14 11.81
C SER A 89 0.71 -23.37 11.17
N VAL A 90 -0.24 -23.89 11.95
CA VAL A 90 -1.65 -24.05 11.54
C VAL A 90 -2.28 -22.74 11.05
N TYR A 91 -1.87 -21.61 11.62
CA TYR A 91 -2.35 -20.28 11.22
C TYR A 91 -1.90 -19.89 9.81
N HIS A 92 -0.69 -20.29 9.39
CA HIS A 92 -0.21 -20.03 8.04
C HIS A 92 -1.08 -20.72 7.00
N HIS A 93 -1.34 -22.02 7.20
CA HIS A 93 -2.19 -22.78 6.29
C HIS A 93 -3.62 -22.23 6.24
N ALA A 94 -4.19 -21.91 7.40
CA ALA A 94 -5.54 -21.35 7.47
C ALA A 94 -5.65 -19.99 6.75
N LEU A 95 -4.65 -19.12 6.92
CA LEU A 95 -4.63 -17.83 6.23
C LEU A 95 -4.38 -17.97 4.72
N GLU A 96 -3.45 -18.84 4.29
CA GLU A 96 -3.23 -19.09 2.86
C GLU A 96 -4.50 -19.64 2.18
N ALA A 97 -5.23 -20.53 2.84
CA ALA A 97 -6.51 -21.03 2.34
C ALA A 97 -7.60 -19.93 2.29
N GLU A 98 -7.70 -19.11 3.34
CA GLU A 98 -8.65 -17.99 3.39
C GLU A 98 -8.36 -16.98 2.27
N LEU A 99 -7.10 -16.60 2.07
CA LEU A 99 -6.68 -15.67 1.02
C LEU A 99 -6.95 -16.21 -0.39
N ALA A 100 -6.67 -17.49 -0.62
CA ALA A 100 -6.97 -18.15 -1.89
C ALA A 100 -8.48 -18.06 -2.18
N SER A 101 -9.32 -18.38 -1.20
CA SER A 101 -10.78 -18.20 -1.31
C SER A 101 -11.21 -16.75 -1.50
N PHE A 102 -10.58 -15.82 -0.77
CA PHE A 102 -10.92 -14.40 -0.76
C PHE A 102 -10.73 -13.75 -2.14
N HIS A 103 -9.69 -14.15 -2.86
CA HIS A 103 -9.36 -13.67 -4.19
C HIS A 103 -9.88 -14.55 -5.33
N GLY A 104 -10.55 -15.67 -5.03
CA GLY A 104 -11.01 -16.62 -6.04
C GLY A 104 -9.85 -17.32 -6.77
N LYS A 105 -8.74 -17.61 -6.07
CA LYS A 105 -7.54 -18.22 -6.65
C LYS A 105 -7.26 -19.62 -6.09
N PRO A 106 -6.56 -20.49 -6.84
CA PRO A 106 -6.23 -21.84 -6.36
C PRO A 106 -5.28 -21.90 -5.16
N ARG A 107 -4.36 -20.93 -5.06
CA ARG A 107 -3.31 -20.90 -4.03
C ARG A 107 -3.00 -19.48 -3.59
N ALA A 108 -2.47 -19.37 -2.37
CA ALA A 108 -1.87 -18.16 -1.83
C ALA A 108 -0.54 -18.48 -1.14
N LEU A 109 0.32 -17.48 -1.00
CA LEU A 109 1.61 -17.60 -0.32
C LEU A 109 1.91 -16.37 0.52
N LEU A 110 2.21 -16.57 1.81
CA LEU A 110 2.50 -15.48 2.76
C LEU A 110 3.97 -15.04 2.75
N PHE A 111 4.18 -13.76 2.96
CA PHE A 111 5.48 -13.11 3.10
C PHE A 111 5.49 -12.17 4.30
N SER A 112 6.68 -11.90 4.85
CA SER A 112 6.86 -11.02 6.00
C SER A 112 6.47 -9.56 5.73
N THR A 113 6.47 -9.12 4.47
CA THR A 113 5.99 -7.79 4.04
C THR A 113 5.40 -7.84 2.64
N GLY A 114 4.54 -6.87 2.29
CA GLY A 114 4.07 -6.67 0.91
C GLY A 114 5.21 -6.31 -0.04
N PHE A 115 6.22 -5.57 0.43
CA PHE A 115 7.43 -5.31 -0.34
C PHE A 115 8.14 -6.61 -0.74
N GLY A 116 8.35 -7.51 0.22
CA GLY A 116 8.99 -8.80 0.00
C GLY A 116 8.18 -9.72 -0.91
N ALA A 117 6.85 -9.66 -0.85
CA ALA A 117 5.98 -10.43 -1.76
C ALA A 117 6.20 -10.02 -3.22
N ASN A 118 6.16 -8.72 -3.51
CA ASN A 118 6.45 -8.16 -4.83
C ASN A 118 7.86 -8.52 -5.31
N GLU A 119 8.87 -8.22 -4.47
CA GLU A 119 10.28 -8.43 -4.80
C GLU A 119 10.57 -9.90 -5.12
N ALA A 120 10.12 -10.82 -4.26
CA ALA A 120 10.30 -12.25 -4.42
C ALA A 120 9.60 -12.80 -5.67
N ALA A 121 8.31 -12.50 -5.83
CA ALA A 121 7.50 -13.09 -6.89
C ALA A 121 8.00 -12.66 -8.27
N LEU A 122 8.20 -11.36 -8.49
CA LEU A 122 8.65 -10.83 -9.77
C LEU A 122 10.08 -11.26 -10.10
N SER A 123 10.96 -11.36 -9.08
CA SER A 123 12.33 -11.85 -9.25
C SER A 123 12.35 -13.33 -9.68
N VAL A 124 11.53 -14.17 -9.05
CA VAL A 124 11.42 -15.59 -9.43
C VAL A 124 10.84 -15.74 -10.83
N LEU A 125 9.74 -15.06 -11.14
CA LEU A 125 9.13 -15.12 -12.47
C LEU A 125 10.13 -14.70 -13.56
N GLY A 126 10.87 -13.61 -13.34
CA GLY A 126 11.91 -13.15 -14.26
C GLY A 126 13.05 -14.15 -14.48
N LYS A 127 13.48 -14.85 -13.42
CA LYS A 127 14.56 -15.86 -13.50
C LYS A 127 14.11 -17.20 -14.08
N LYS A 128 12.85 -17.58 -13.88
CA LYS A 128 12.36 -18.94 -14.14
C LYS A 128 11.53 -19.06 -15.41
N LEU A 129 11.08 -17.96 -16.00
CA LEU A 129 10.41 -17.94 -17.31
C LEU A 129 11.41 -17.49 -18.39
N PRO A 130 11.98 -18.41 -19.19
CA PRO A 130 12.97 -18.06 -20.19
C PRO A 130 12.41 -17.07 -21.22
N GLY A 131 13.15 -16.00 -21.48
CA GLY A 131 12.76 -15.00 -22.48
C GLY A 131 11.67 -14.02 -22.06
N LEU A 132 11.20 -14.07 -20.81
CA LEU A 132 10.14 -13.19 -20.28
C LEU A 132 10.42 -11.71 -20.59
N VAL A 133 9.38 -11.03 -21.05
CA VAL A 133 9.35 -9.57 -21.15
C VAL A 133 8.31 -9.03 -20.17
N VAL A 134 8.74 -8.15 -19.29
CA VAL A 134 7.89 -7.50 -18.28
C VAL A 134 7.49 -6.10 -18.76
N PHE A 135 6.19 -5.82 -18.76
CA PHE A 135 5.62 -4.51 -19.08
C PHE A 135 5.17 -3.87 -17.77
N SER A 136 5.90 -2.85 -17.33
CA SER A 136 5.67 -2.18 -16.03
C SER A 136 5.09 -0.80 -16.27
N ASP A 137 4.06 -0.44 -15.53
CA ASP A 137 3.64 0.96 -15.42
C ASP A 137 4.80 1.80 -14.87
N GLU A 138 4.93 3.04 -15.33
CA GLU A 138 6.04 3.92 -14.94
C GLU A 138 5.99 4.38 -13.49
N LEU A 139 4.80 4.38 -12.85
CA LEU A 139 4.62 4.78 -11.45
C LEU A 139 4.53 3.59 -10.50
N ASN A 140 4.79 2.37 -10.98
CA ASN A 140 4.78 1.18 -10.13
C ASN A 140 5.71 1.34 -8.91
N HIS A 141 5.23 0.83 -7.77
CA HIS A 141 5.88 0.91 -6.48
C HIS A 141 7.31 0.36 -6.52
N ALA A 142 8.17 0.91 -5.67
CA ALA A 142 9.58 0.55 -5.61
C ALA A 142 9.80 -0.96 -5.42
N SER A 143 8.94 -1.68 -4.69
CA SER A 143 9.06 -3.14 -4.54
C SER A 143 8.91 -3.90 -5.86
N ILE A 144 7.99 -3.45 -6.73
CA ILE A 144 7.80 -4.01 -8.07
C ILE A 144 9.06 -3.77 -8.89
N ILE A 145 9.55 -2.53 -8.90
CA ILE A 145 10.76 -2.14 -9.61
C ILE A 145 11.97 -2.99 -9.16
N GLN A 146 12.14 -3.19 -7.85
CA GLN A 146 13.22 -4.02 -7.33
C GLN A 146 13.06 -5.50 -7.69
N GLY A 147 11.84 -6.04 -7.64
CA GLY A 147 11.57 -7.41 -8.06
C GLY A 147 11.90 -7.66 -9.54
N ILE A 148 11.46 -6.77 -10.42
CA ILE A 148 11.77 -6.83 -11.86
C ILE A 148 13.28 -6.75 -12.10
N LYS A 149 13.97 -5.81 -11.45
CA LYS A 149 15.43 -5.68 -11.54
C LYS A 149 16.14 -6.94 -11.04
N GLY A 150 15.72 -7.47 -9.89
CA GLY A 150 16.29 -8.68 -9.29
C GLY A 150 16.07 -9.94 -10.12
N GLY A 151 15.00 -9.97 -10.94
CA GLY A 151 14.69 -11.06 -11.86
C GLY A 151 15.51 -11.08 -13.14
N GLY A 152 16.06 -9.94 -13.56
CA GLY A 152 16.90 -9.83 -14.77
C GLY A 152 16.15 -10.00 -16.10
N ALA A 153 14.82 -10.10 -16.08
CA ALA A 153 14.00 -10.17 -17.29
C ALA A 153 14.10 -8.88 -18.12
N ARG A 154 13.89 -9.00 -19.44
CA ARG A 154 13.73 -7.81 -20.30
C ARG A 154 12.52 -7.02 -19.80
N LYS A 155 12.61 -5.70 -19.81
CA LYS A 155 11.50 -4.84 -19.36
C LYS A 155 11.18 -3.75 -20.37
N ARG A 156 9.90 -3.41 -20.46
CA ARG A 156 9.35 -2.25 -21.16
C ARG A 156 8.54 -1.45 -20.15
N ILE A 157 8.74 -0.14 -20.12
CA ILE A 157 7.98 0.76 -19.25
C ILE A 157 6.92 1.41 -20.12
N PHE A 158 5.65 1.20 -19.79
CA PHE A 158 4.55 1.92 -20.43
C PHE A 158 4.23 3.17 -19.61
N ARG A 159 3.69 4.20 -20.29
CA ARG A 159 3.35 5.48 -19.65
C ARG A 159 2.18 5.22 -18.71
N HIS A 160 2.14 5.95 -17.60
CA HIS A 160 1.20 5.75 -16.53
C HIS A 160 -0.24 5.70 -17.06
N ASN A 161 -0.93 4.58 -16.81
CA ASN A 161 -2.31 4.34 -17.25
C ASN A 161 -2.55 4.45 -18.78
N ASP A 162 -1.50 4.49 -19.62
CA ASP A 162 -1.61 4.60 -21.07
C ASP A 162 -1.67 3.20 -21.73
N VAL A 163 -2.89 2.67 -21.82
CA VAL A 163 -3.17 1.37 -22.45
C VAL A 163 -2.81 1.36 -23.94
N GLY A 164 -2.89 2.50 -24.62
CA GLY A 164 -2.48 2.62 -26.02
C GLY A 164 -0.98 2.41 -26.18
N HIS A 165 -0.16 2.97 -25.28
CA HIS A 165 1.27 2.71 -25.23
C HIS A 165 1.57 1.26 -24.85
N LEU A 166 0.87 0.70 -23.85
CA LEU A 166 0.99 -0.71 -23.49
C LEU A 166 0.74 -1.64 -24.70
N ARG A 167 -0.36 -1.45 -25.44
CA ARG A 167 -0.68 -2.23 -26.64
C ARG A 167 0.42 -2.14 -27.70
N ARG A 168 0.95 -0.94 -27.96
CA ARG A 168 2.08 -0.76 -28.90
C ARG A 168 3.30 -1.58 -28.47
N LEU A 169 3.69 -1.50 -27.20
CA LEU A 169 4.84 -2.23 -26.66
C LEU A 169 4.62 -3.75 -26.72
N LEU A 170 3.41 -4.23 -26.38
CA LEU A 170 3.06 -5.65 -26.45
C LEU A 170 3.17 -6.20 -27.88
N ALA A 171 2.72 -5.43 -28.88
CA ALA A 171 2.73 -5.82 -30.29
C ALA A 171 4.14 -5.97 -30.90
N GLU A 172 5.17 -5.43 -30.25
CA GLU A 172 6.57 -5.61 -30.66
C GLU A 172 7.11 -7.02 -30.38
N HIS A 173 6.33 -7.88 -29.72
CA HIS A 173 6.73 -9.21 -29.30
C HIS A 173 5.77 -10.29 -29.84
N GLY A 174 6.32 -11.32 -30.49
CA GLY A 174 5.54 -12.43 -31.06
C GLY A 174 4.79 -13.26 -30.01
N PRO A 175 3.82 -14.09 -30.43
CA PRO A 175 3.00 -14.91 -29.54
C PRO A 175 3.81 -15.93 -28.72
N GLU A 176 4.97 -16.36 -29.20
CA GLU A 176 5.87 -17.30 -28.54
C GLU A 176 6.67 -16.69 -27.36
N VAL A 177 6.73 -15.35 -27.28
CA VAL A 177 7.44 -14.67 -26.20
C VAL A 177 6.53 -14.62 -24.96
N PRO A 178 6.96 -15.14 -23.80
CA PRO A 178 6.21 -14.97 -22.56
C PRO A 178 6.21 -13.50 -22.13
N LYS A 179 5.04 -13.00 -21.75
CA LYS A 179 4.81 -11.59 -21.40
C LYS A 179 4.15 -11.50 -20.03
N LEU A 180 4.54 -10.50 -19.24
CA LEU A 180 3.93 -10.20 -17.95
C LEU A 180 3.64 -8.70 -17.86
N VAL A 181 2.37 -8.33 -17.73
CA VAL A 181 1.95 -6.95 -17.48
C VAL A 181 1.80 -6.74 -15.98
N VAL A 182 2.50 -5.75 -15.43
CA VAL A 182 2.59 -5.46 -13.99
C VAL A 182 2.12 -4.04 -13.72
N PHE A 183 1.13 -3.90 -12.86
CA PHE A 183 0.49 -2.61 -12.54
C PHE A 183 -0.15 -2.62 -11.15
N GLU A 184 -0.45 -1.44 -10.62
CA GLU A 184 -1.21 -1.27 -9.38
C GLU A 184 -2.68 -1.01 -9.72
N SER A 185 -3.60 -1.45 -8.87
CA SER A 185 -5.01 -1.09 -9.04
C SER A 185 -5.27 0.37 -8.63
N LEU A 186 -4.66 0.81 -7.52
CA LEU A 186 -4.70 2.18 -7.02
C LEU A 186 -3.28 2.66 -6.68
N TYR A 187 -2.84 3.72 -7.35
CA TYR A 187 -1.49 4.26 -7.16
C TYR A 187 -1.44 5.13 -5.91
N SER A 188 -0.53 4.75 -5.00
CA SER A 188 -0.57 5.23 -3.61
C SER A 188 -0.42 6.74 -3.44
N MET A 189 0.33 7.42 -4.31
CA MET A 189 0.63 8.86 -4.20
C MET A 189 -0.30 9.72 -5.05
N GLU A 190 -0.71 9.19 -6.20
CA GLU A 190 -1.54 9.89 -7.19
C GLU A 190 -3.02 9.77 -6.83
N GLY A 191 -3.41 8.69 -6.13
CA GLY A 191 -4.77 8.47 -5.66
C GLY A 191 -5.76 8.08 -6.75
N ASP A 192 -5.27 7.75 -7.94
CA ASP A 192 -6.02 7.34 -9.12
C ASP A 192 -5.99 5.82 -9.34
N PHE A 193 -6.99 5.33 -10.06
CA PHE A 193 -7.09 3.93 -10.43
C PHE A 193 -6.47 3.66 -11.79
N SER A 194 -5.89 2.48 -11.97
CA SER A 194 -5.59 2.01 -13.31
C SER A 194 -6.85 1.69 -14.12
N PRO A 195 -6.83 1.86 -15.46
CA PRO A 195 -7.85 1.32 -16.37
C PRO A 195 -7.71 -0.21 -16.45
N THR A 196 -8.06 -0.88 -15.34
CA THR A 196 -7.75 -2.28 -15.08
C THR A 196 -8.41 -3.19 -16.12
N ALA A 197 -9.65 -2.89 -16.54
CA ALA A 197 -10.36 -3.68 -17.55
C ALA A 197 -9.62 -3.67 -18.89
N GLU A 198 -9.21 -2.48 -19.34
CA GLU A 198 -8.54 -2.26 -20.62
C GLU A 198 -7.12 -2.81 -20.61
N ILE A 199 -6.40 -2.74 -19.47
CA ILE A 199 -5.09 -3.38 -19.30
C ILE A 199 -5.21 -4.90 -19.39
N VAL A 200 -6.23 -5.49 -18.75
CA VAL A 200 -6.49 -6.93 -18.80
C VAL A 200 -6.84 -7.38 -20.22
N GLU A 201 -7.69 -6.64 -20.92
CA GLU A 201 -8.00 -6.91 -22.33
C GLU A 201 -6.75 -6.87 -23.21
N ALA A 202 -5.92 -5.83 -23.08
CA ALA A 202 -4.67 -5.73 -23.82
C ALA A 202 -3.70 -6.88 -23.50
N ALA A 203 -3.66 -7.32 -22.25
CA ALA A 203 -2.85 -8.47 -21.83
C ALA A 203 -3.37 -9.78 -22.45
N GLU A 204 -4.69 -10.02 -22.40
CA GLU A 204 -5.32 -11.20 -22.99
C GLU A 204 -5.13 -11.25 -24.53
N GLU A 205 -5.34 -10.14 -25.22
CA GLU A 205 -5.09 -9.98 -26.67
C GLU A 205 -3.64 -10.38 -27.06
N ALA A 206 -2.67 -10.09 -26.19
CA ALA A 206 -1.25 -10.36 -26.41
C ALA A 206 -0.75 -11.70 -25.84
N GLY A 207 -1.63 -12.50 -25.22
CA GLY A 207 -1.28 -13.73 -24.50
C GLY A 207 -0.37 -13.49 -23.29
N ALA A 208 -0.47 -12.33 -22.66
CA ALA A 208 0.32 -11.94 -21.50
C ALA A 208 -0.36 -12.33 -20.18
N LEU A 209 0.44 -12.68 -19.18
CA LEU A 209 -0.01 -12.81 -17.80
C LEU A 209 -0.17 -11.41 -17.17
N THR A 210 -1.03 -11.30 -16.16
CA THR A 210 -1.23 -10.07 -15.38
C THR A 210 -0.79 -10.23 -13.93
N TYR A 211 -0.04 -9.26 -13.43
CA TYR A 211 0.34 -9.14 -12.03
C TYR A 211 -0.20 -7.82 -11.49
N LEU A 212 -1.21 -7.92 -10.63
CA LEU A 212 -1.92 -6.77 -10.06
C LEU A 212 -1.54 -6.60 -8.58
N ASP A 213 -1.01 -5.42 -8.25
CA ASP A 213 -0.81 -5.00 -6.86
C ASP A 213 -2.07 -4.28 -6.34
N GLU A 214 -2.72 -4.89 -5.35
CA GLU A 214 -3.95 -4.43 -4.70
C GLU A 214 -3.71 -3.98 -3.25
N VAL A 215 -2.45 -3.65 -2.89
CA VAL A 215 -2.08 -3.28 -1.52
C VAL A 215 -2.89 -2.10 -0.98
N HIS A 216 -3.28 -1.16 -1.85
CA HIS A 216 -4.03 0.04 -1.46
C HIS A 216 -5.55 -0.15 -1.54
N THR A 217 -6.05 -1.22 -2.13
CA THR A 217 -7.48 -1.43 -2.38
C THR A 217 -8.06 -2.58 -1.57
N VAL A 218 -7.23 -3.56 -1.19
CA VAL A 218 -7.67 -4.68 -0.35
C VAL A 218 -8.23 -4.15 0.97
N GLY A 219 -9.39 -4.69 1.32
CA GLY A 219 -10.27 -4.27 2.39
C GLY A 219 -11.16 -3.08 2.05
N VAL A 220 -10.77 -2.20 1.12
CA VAL A 220 -11.48 -0.94 0.82
C VAL A 220 -12.44 -1.04 -0.37
N TYR A 221 -12.20 -1.96 -1.31
CA TYR A 221 -13.01 -2.13 -2.53
C TYR A 221 -13.49 -3.56 -2.74
N GLY A 222 -14.57 -3.71 -3.49
CA GLY A 222 -15.27 -4.96 -3.72
C GLY A 222 -16.32 -5.26 -2.66
N ALA A 223 -17.30 -6.09 -3.01
CA ALA A 223 -18.39 -6.47 -2.11
C ALA A 223 -17.88 -7.14 -0.82
N THR A 224 -16.86 -7.98 -0.95
CA THR A 224 -16.22 -8.66 0.20
C THR A 224 -14.96 -7.95 0.69
N GLY A 225 -14.53 -6.87 0.05
CA GLY A 225 -13.28 -6.20 0.37
C GLY A 225 -12.05 -6.88 -0.22
N SER A 226 -12.19 -7.77 -1.21
CA SER A 226 -11.01 -8.47 -1.77
C SER A 226 -10.15 -7.57 -2.67
N GLY A 227 -10.67 -6.45 -3.15
CA GLY A 227 -9.90 -5.48 -3.93
C GLY A 227 -10.71 -4.82 -5.03
N TYR A 228 -10.06 -3.98 -5.82
CA TYR A 228 -10.67 -3.28 -6.93
C TYR A 228 -10.96 -4.22 -8.11
N ALA A 229 -10.20 -5.30 -8.28
CA ALA A 229 -10.54 -6.33 -9.25
C ALA A 229 -11.89 -7.01 -8.92
N GLU A 230 -12.30 -7.07 -7.65
CA GLU A 230 -13.65 -7.52 -7.29
C GLU A 230 -14.71 -6.46 -7.59
N GLU A 231 -14.44 -5.19 -7.29
CA GLU A 231 -15.34 -4.07 -7.62
C GLU A 231 -15.68 -4.05 -9.12
N LEU A 232 -14.71 -4.38 -9.98
CA LEU A 232 -14.88 -4.44 -11.44
C LEU A 232 -15.36 -5.79 -11.97
N GLY A 233 -15.50 -6.82 -11.12
CA GLY A 233 -15.86 -8.17 -11.57
C GLY A 233 -14.77 -8.88 -12.41
N LEU A 234 -13.49 -8.49 -12.22
CA LEU A 234 -12.34 -8.96 -13.01
C LEU A 234 -11.44 -9.94 -12.27
N ARG A 235 -11.75 -10.31 -11.01
CA ARG A 235 -10.90 -11.20 -10.19
C ARG A 235 -10.41 -12.42 -10.97
N ASP A 236 -11.29 -13.11 -11.68
CA ASP A 236 -10.95 -14.34 -12.39
C ASP A 236 -10.03 -14.12 -13.60
N ARG A 237 -10.03 -12.91 -14.18
CA ARG A 237 -9.20 -12.52 -15.33
C ARG A 237 -7.79 -12.05 -14.96
N ILE A 238 -7.55 -11.74 -13.68
CA ILE A 238 -6.20 -11.42 -13.20
C ILE A 238 -5.40 -12.70 -12.95
N THR A 239 -4.17 -12.81 -13.45
CA THR A 239 -3.36 -14.03 -13.20
C THR A 239 -2.86 -14.07 -11.75
N VAL A 240 -2.16 -13.03 -11.30
CA VAL A 240 -1.60 -12.93 -9.95
C VAL A 240 -2.10 -11.67 -9.28
N ILE A 241 -2.67 -11.82 -8.08
CA ILE A 241 -3.01 -10.69 -7.21
C ILE A 241 -2.03 -10.69 -6.05
N MET A 242 -1.33 -9.57 -5.86
CA MET A 242 -0.46 -9.32 -4.72
C MET A 242 -1.13 -8.28 -3.83
N ALA A 243 -1.15 -8.52 -2.52
CA ALA A 243 -1.62 -7.53 -1.55
C ALA A 243 -0.86 -7.67 -0.23
N GLY A 244 -1.27 -6.90 0.78
CA GLY A 244 -0.64 -6.98 2.09
C GLY A 244 -1.54 -6.57 3.24
N PHE A 245 -1.04 -6.83 4.45
CA PHE A 245 -1.82 -6.61 5.67
C PHE A 245 -1.58 -5.26 6.31
N GLY A 246 -0.48 -4.58 5.96
CA GLY A 246 -0.04 -3.30 6.56
C GLY A 246 -0.94 -2.09 6.33
N LYS A 247 -2.10 -2.28 5.68
CA LYS A 247 -3.01 -1.19 5.29
C LYS A 247 -4.46 -1.48 5.67
N GLY A 248 -5.35 -1.70 4.69
CA GLY A 248 -6.78 -1.93 4.92
C GLY A 248 -7.09 -3.12 5.84
N LEU A 249 -6.18 -4.10 5.94
CA LEU A 249 -6.35 -5.27 6.82
C LEU A 249 -5.66 -5.11 8.20
N GLY A 250 -5.03 -3.97 8.51
CA GLY A 250 -4.58 -3.60 9.87
C GLY A 250 -3.54 -4.50 10.54
N GLY A 251 -2.78 -5.31 9.80
CA GLY A 251 -1.76 -6.22 10.32
C GLY A 251 -0.36 -5.93 9.77
N SER A 252 0.45 -6.98 9.62
CA SER A 252 1.74 -6.91 8.92
C SER A 252 1.95 -8.16 8.08
N GLY A 253 2.70 -8.03 6.99
CA GLY A 253 2.89 -9.10 6.02
C GLY A 253 2.42 -8.71 4.62
N GLY A 254 2.70 -9.60 3.67
CA GLY A 254 2.29 -9.55 2.28
C GLY A 254 1.88 -10.93 1.80
N TYR A 255 1.26 -10.99 0.63
CA TYR A 255 0.96 -12.26 -0.01
C TYR A 255 0.81 -12.12 -1.52
N ILE A 256 0.97 -13.23 -2.22
CA ILE A 256 0.47 -13.41 -3.58
C ILE A 256 -0.64 -14.45 -3.58
N THR A 257 -1.59 -14.32 -4.49
CA THR A 257 -2.56 -15.35 -4.86
C THR A 257 -2.52 -15.56 -6.37
N GLY A 258 -2.73 -16.79 -6.82
CA GLY A 258 -2.65 -17.10 -8.25
C GLY A 258 -2.63 -18.60 -8.55
N PRO A 259 -2.27 -18.98 -9.79
CA PRO A 259 -2.13 -20.38 -10.19
C PRO A 259 -1.11 -21.13 -9.34
N GLU A 260 -1.34 -22.42 -9.13
CA GLU A 260 -0.46 -23.30 -8.38
C GLU A 260 0.98 -23.26 -8.91
N ALA A 261 1.16 -23.30 -10.24
CA ALA A 261 2.48 -23.22 -10.86
C ALA A 261 3.27 -21.94 -10.49
N VAL A 262 2.60 -20.79 -10.39
CA VAL A 262 3.24 -19.54 -9.97
C VAL A 262 3.58 -19.60 -8.49
N VAL A 263 2.62 -19.96 -7.65
CA VAL A 263 2.79 -19.97 -6.19
C VAL A 263 3.87 -20.97 -5.77
N ASP A 264 3.89 -22.17 -6.35
CA ASP A 264 4.89 -23.19 -6.03
C ASP A 264 6.28 -22.84 -6.55
N ALA A 265 6.39 -22.22 -7.73
CA ALA A 265 7.66 -21.71 -8.22
C ALA A 265 8.22 -20.64 -7.26
N VAL A 266 7.39 -19.68 -6.85
CA VAL A 266 7.83 -18.63 -5.91
C VAL A 266 8.21 -19.23 -4.56
N ARG A 267 7.37 -20.10 -3.98
CA ARG A 267 7.63 -20.82 -2.72
C ARG A 267 8.95 -21.60 -2.75
N SER A 268 9.29 -22.20 -3.90
CA SER A 268 10.47 -23.07 -4.04
C SER A 268 11.76 -22.32 -4.36
N PHE A 269 11.67 -21.18 -5.04
CA PHE A 269 12.85 -20.50 -5.59
C PHE A 269 13.10 -19.08 -5.04
N ALA A 270 12.14 -18.47 -4.34
CA ALA A 270 12.35 -17.16 -3.75
C ALA A 270 13.29 -17.26 -2.53
N THR A 271 14.52 -16.79 -2.68
CA THR A 271 15.52 -16.79 -1.61
C THR A 271 15.03 -16.09 -0.35
N SER A 272 14.37 -14.93 -0.49
CA SER A 272 13.82 -14.16 0.62
C SER A 272 12.66 -14.86 1.35
N PHE A 273 11.99 -15.83 0.72
CA PHE A 273 10.98 -16.68 1.34
C PHE A 273 11.61 -17.92 2.01
N VAL A 274 12.51 -18.61 1.31
CA VAL A 274 13.09 -19.89 1.76
C VAL A 274 14.02 -19.71 2.96
N PHE A 275 14.82 -18.64 2.97
CA PHE A 275 15.90 -18.43 3.95
C PHE A 275 15.58 -17.37 5.00
N SER A 276 14.29 -17.08 5.21
CA SER A 276 13.84 -16.12 6.22
C SER A 276 12.88 -16.78 7.21
N THR A 277 12.98 -16.38 8.47
CA THR A 277 12.00 -16.78 9.49
C THR A 277 10.60 -16.37 9.05
N SER A 278 9.66 -17.30 9.19
CA SER A 278 8.26 -17.08 8.84
C SER A 278 7.60 -16.01 9.71
N LEU A 279 6.45 -15.47 9.25
CA LEU A 279 5.66 -14.54 10.04
C LEU A 279 5.29 -15.13 11.41
N ALA A 280 5.41 -14.31 12.45
CA ALA A 280 5.00 -14.67 13.80
C ALA A 280 3.56 -15.21 13.83
N ALA A 281 3.36 -16.38 14.45
CA ALA A 281 2.05 -17.05 14.45
C ALA A 281 0.89 -16.17 14.98
N PRO A 282 1.07 -15.36 16.04
CA PRO A 282 0.03 -14.43 16.48
C PRO A 282 -0.30 -13.33 15.46
N VAL A 283 0.68 -12.84 14.70
CA VAL A 283 0.47 -11.88 13.61
C VAL A 283 -0.38 -12.50 12.51
N VAL A 284 -0.09 -13.76 12.15
CA VAL A 284 -0.86 -14.51 11.15
C VAL A 284 -2.30 -14.77 11.62
N ALA A 285 -2.48 -15.11 12.90
CA ALA A 285 -3.81 -15.28 13.50
C ALA A 285 -4.63 -13.99 13.46
N GLY A 286 -4.02 -12.85 13.81
CA GLY A 286 -4.65 -11.53 13.70
C GLY A 286 -5.03 -11.17 12.26
N ALA A 287 -4.14 -11.43 11.30
CA ALA A 287 -4.41 -11.21 9.88
C ALA A 287 -5.58 -12.08 9.36
N LEU A 288 -5.67 -13.34 9.78
CA LEU A 288 -6.80 -14.23 9.48
C LEU A 288 -8.12 -13.70 10.04
N ALA A 289 -8.12 -13.26 11.31
CA ALA A 289 -9.31 -12.64 11.92
C ALA A 289 -9.71 -11.36 11.19
N SER A 290 -8.74 -10.55 10.77
CA SER A 290 -8.99 -9.32 10.02
C SER A 290 -9.65 -9.58 8.67
N VAL A 291 -9.09 -10.49 7.84
CA VAL A 291 -9.65 -10.87 6.54
C VAL A 291 -11.09 -11.36 6.69
N ARG A 292 -11.34 -12.24 7.67
CA ARG A 292 -12.70 -12.78 7.93
C ARG A 292 -13.69 -11.71 8.38
N GLN A 293 -13.26 -10.77 9.22
CA GLN A 293 -14.12 -9.68 9.67
C GLN A 293 -14.46 -8.75 8.51
N VAL A 294 -13.46 -8.33 7.72
CA VAL A 294 -13.64 -7.47 6.55
C VAL A 294 -14.53 -8.11 5.49
N ARG A 295 -14.37 -9.42 5.25
CA ARG A 295 -15.20 -10.20 4.33
C ARG A 295 -16.68 -10.24 4.73
N ARG A 296 -16.94 -10.25 6.03
CA ARG A 296 -18.29 -10.41 6.60
C ARG A 296 -19.03 -9.08 6.76
N ASP A 297 -18.32 -8.03 7.16
CA ASP A 297 -18.92 -6.77 7.60
C ASP A 297 -18.41 -5.59 6.75
N PRO A 298 -19.28 -4.96 5.94
CA PRO A 298 -18.88 -3.84 5.10
C PRO A 298 -18.75 -2.51 5.85
N ALA A 299 -19.17 -2.42 7.12
CA ALA A 299 -19.36 -1.15 7.82
C ALA A 299 -18.11 -0.25 7.84
N GLN A 300 -16.93 -0.80 8.15
CA GLN A 300 -15.68 -0.02 8.15
C GLN A 300 -15.36 0.52 6.75
N ARG A 301 -15.66 -0.27 5.70
CA ARG A 301 -15.39 0.06 4.32
C ARG A 301 -16.29 1.18 3.81
N GLU A 302 -17.58 1.10 4.12
CA GLU A 302 -18.57 2.14 3.84
C GLU A 302 -18.21 3.43 4.57
N ALA A 303 -17.77 3.34 5.84
CA ALA A 303 -17.33 4.49 6.61
C ALA A 303 -16.14 5.21 5.94
N VAL A 304 -15.09 4.48 5.53
CA VAL A 304 -13.94 5.07 4.81
C VAL A 304 -14.39 5.79 3.53
N ARG A 305 -15.26 5.17 2.72
CA ARG A 305 -15.77 5.77 1.48
C ARG A 305 -16.59 7.03 1.76
N ALA A 306 -17.42 7.02 2.80
CA ALA A 306 -18.19 8.18 3.21
C ALA A 306 -17.28 9.33 3.70
N ARG A 307 -16.27 9.03 4.53
CA ARG A 307 -15.33 10.05 5.03
C ARG A 307 -14.45 10.64 3.94
N SER A 308 -13.97 9.81 3.00
CA SER A 308 -13.22 10.32 1.86
C SER A 308 -14.06 11.19 0.93
N ALA A 309 -15.32 10.82 0.67
CA ALA A 309 -16.24 11.66 -0.10
C ALA A 309 -16.50 13.00 0.59
N GLN A 310 -16.79 13.00 1.90
CA GLN A 310 -17.00 14.21 2.69
C GLN A 310 -15.76 15.12 2.68
N LEU A 311 -14.58 14.55 2.91
CA LEU A 311 -13.32 15.28 2.89
C LEU A 311 -13.08 15.94 1.52
N LYS A 312 -13.23 15.18 0.43
CA LYS A 312 -13.05 15.70 -0.93
C LYS A 312 -14.01 16.84 -1.26
N ALA A 313 -15.29 16.71 -0.88
CA ALA A 313 -16.27 17.77 -1.07
C ALA A 313 -15.90 19.06 -0.32
N ALA A 314 -15.53 18.94 0.96
CA ALA A 314 -15.16 20.09 1.79
C ALA A 314 -13.88 20.80 1.33
N LEU A 315 -12.89 20.06 0.81
CA LEU A 315 -11.69 20.62 0.20
C LEU A 315 -11.99 21.33 -1.13
N HIS A 316 -12.86 20.75 -1.95
CA HIS A 316 -13.31 21.35 -3.20
C HIS A 316 -14.05 22.67 -2.97
N GLU A 317 -14.96 22.75 -1.98
CA GLU A 317 -15.67 23.97 -1.61
C GLU A 317 -14.71 25.12 -1.23
N ARG A 318 -13.58 24.79 -0.61
CA ARG A 318 -12.52 25.74 -0.25
C ARG A 318 -11.52 25.97 -1.38
N ARG A 319 -11.69 25.34 -2.54
CA ARG A 319 -10.76 25.43 -3.68
C ARG A 319 -9.33 25.01 -3.29
N ILE A 320 -9.19 24.03 -2.40
CA ILE A 320 -7.89 23.43 -2.07
C ILE A 320 -7.58 22.39 -3.16
N PRO A 321 -6.44 22.50 -3.88
CA PRO A 321 -6.15 21.65 -5.03
C PRO A 321 -5.87 20.19 -4.64
N LEU A 322 -6.49 19.27 -5.37
CA LEU A 322 -6.26 17.83 -5.27
C LEU A 322 -5.56 17.32 -6.53
N VAL A 323 -4.70 16.31 -6.40
CA VAL A 323 -4.12 15.63 -7.57
C VAL A 323 -5.13 14.70 -8.23
N SER A 324 -5.87 13.93 -7.42
CA SER A 324 -7.00 13.12 -7.84
C SER A 324 -8.09 13.16 -6.78
N ALA A 325 -9.34 12.97 -7.22
CA ALA A 325 -10.51 12.81 -6.37
C ALA A 325 -11.13 11.41 -6.47
N ASP A 326 -10.44 10.42 -7.07
CA ASP A 326 -11.06 9.15 -7.47
C ASP A 326 -11.21 8.16 -6.32
N SER A 327 -10.23 8.11 -5.42
CA SER A 327 -10.14 7.07 -4.39
C SER A 327 -10.36 7.59 -2.96
N HIS A 328 -10.06 6.72 -1.98
CA HIS A 328 -10.03 7.06 -0.56
C HIS A 328 -8.69 7.69 -0.12
N VAL A 329 -7.68 7.68 -0.98
CA VAL A 329 -6.45 8.45 -0.77
C VAL A 329 -6.69 9.84 -1.33
N VAL A 330 -6.49 10.88 -0.52
CA VAL A 330 -6.77 12.27 -0.88
C VAL A 330 -5.45 13.05 -0.92
N PRO A 331 -4.79 13.11 -2.10
CA PRO A 331 -3.54 13.85 -2.30
C PRO A 331 -3.83 15.36 -2.48
N VAL A 332 -3.50 16.16 -1.48
CA VAL A 332 -3.61 17.63 -1.53
C VAL A 332 -2.31 18.21 -2.10
N LEU A 333 -2.39 18.82 -3.29
CA LEU A 333 -1.24 19.32 -4.03
C LEU A 333 -0.69 20.61 -3.42
N VAL A 334 0.59 20.62 -3.03
CA VAL A 334 1.28 21.83 -2.56
C VAL A 334 2.29 22.34 -3.59
N GLY A 335 3.02 21.45 -4.26
CA GLY A 335 3.94 21.76 -5.36
C GLY A 335 5.29 22.35 -4.96
N ASP A 336 5.60 22.44 -3.66
CA ASP A 336 6.91 22.83 -3.15
C ASP A 336 7.25 22.05 -1.86
N PRO A 337 8.48 21.50 -1.72
CA PRO A 337 8.84 20.65 -0.59
C PRO A 337 8.95 21.39 0.74
N HIS A 338 9.36 22.65 0.74
CA HIS A 338 9.49 23.46 1.95
C HIS A 338 8.12 23.95 2.43
N LEU A 339 7.27 24.40 1.51
CA LEU A 339 5.88 24.78 1.81
C LEU A 339 5.10 23.57 2.30
N CYS A 340 5.21 22.41 1.64
CA CYS A 340 4.52 21.18 2.02
C CYS A 340 4.89 20.76 3.45
N LYS A 341 6.19 20.79 3.77
CA LYS A 341 6.68 20.55 5.13
C LYS A 341 6.12 21.57 6.13
N ARG A 342 6.14 22.85 5.79
CA ARG A 342 5.66 23.92 6.67
C ARG A 342 4.15 23.84 6.95
N VAL A 343 3.34 23.44 5.97
CA VAL A 343 1.90 23.20 6.19
C VAL A 343 1.71 22.07 7.20
N SER A 344 2.40 20.94 7.00
CA SER A 344 2.34 19.81 7.94
C SER A 344 2.78 20.18 9.36
N GLU A 345 3.88 20.92 9.49
CA GLU A 345 4.40 21.36 10.78
C GLU A 345 3.42 22.28 11.51
N ARG A 346 2.78 23.23 10.81
CA ARG A 346 1.77 24.12 11.38
C ARG A 346 0.50 23.37 11.79
N LEU A 347 0.00 22.47 10.93
CA LEU A 347 -1.15 21.62 11.27
C LEU A 347 -0.90 20.81 12.55
N LEU A 348 0.30 20.25 12.70
CA LEU A 348 0.66 19.50 13.89
C LEU A 348 0.81 20.40 15.12
N ALA A 349 1.57 21.48 15.01
CA ALA A 349 1.92 22.34 16.14
C ALA A 349 0.73 23.14 16.66
N GLU A 350 -0.04 23.75 15.76
CA GLU A 350 -1.12 24.70 16.07
C GLU A 350 -2.47 24.00 16.26
N HIS A 351 -2.72 22.90 15.53
CA HIS A 351 -4.03 22.24 15.49
C HIS A 351 -4.03 20.78 15.96
N GLY A 352 -2.86 20.18 16.22
CA GLY A 352 -2.77 18.77 16.61
C GLY A 352 -3.13 17.78 15.51
N TYR A 353 -3.06 18.19 14.24
CA TYR A 353 -3.33 17.34 13.08
C TYR A 353 -2.04 16.85 12.43
N TYR A 354 -1.80 15.54 12.49
CA TYR A 354 -0.65 14.94 11.82
C TYR A 354 -1.01 14.45 10.43
N VAL A 355 -0.44 15.09 9.43
CA VAL A 355 -0.41 14.63 8.04
C VAL A 355 1.01 14.73 7.52
N GLN A 356 1.58 13.63 7.03
CA GLN A 356 2.96 13.59 6.56
C GLN A 356 3.10 14.30 5.19
N PRO A 357 4.07 15.22 5.02
CA PRO A 357 4.41 15.78 3.73
C PRO A 357 5.13 14.73 2.88
N VAL A 358 4.74 14.63 1.62
CA VAL A 358 5.31 13.72 0.63
C VAL A 358 6.12 14.52 -0.38
N ASN A 359 7.42 14.23 -0.43
CA ASN A 359 8.41 14.90 -1.27
C ASN A 359 9.21 13.87 -2.09
N ALA A 360 10.05 14.35 -3.03
CA ALA A 360 10.98 13.52 -3.77
C ALA A 360 11.89 12.66 -2.84
N PRO A 361 12.23 11.41 -3.22
CA PRO A 361 11.93 10.76 -4.50
C PRO A 361 10.58 10.02 -4.53
N THR A 362 9.72 10.19 -3.52
CA THR A 362 8.43 9.47 -3.47
C THR A 362 7.44 10.01 -4.51
N VAL A 363 7.49 11.30 -4.80
CA VAL A 363 6.79 11.96 -5.91
C VAL A 363 7.78 12.81 -6.72
N PRO A 364 7.52 13.10 -8.00
CA PRO A 364 8.34 14.02 -8.79
C PRO A 364 8.48 15.40 -8.13
N GLU A 365 9.61 16.05 -8.32
CA GLU A 365 9.85 17.43 -7.86
C GLU A 365 8.80 18.38 -8.45
N GLY A 366 8.30 19.32 -7.64
CA GLY A 366 7.24 20.25 -8.03
C GLY A 366 5.83 19.65 -7.95
N THR A 367 5.69 18.40 -7.48
CA THR A 367 4.40 17.74 -7.25
C THR A 367 4.22 17.31 -5.79
N GLU A 368 4.93 17.96 -4.89
CA GLU A 368 4.87 17.71 -3.44
C GLU A 368 3.45 17.90 -2.92
N ARG A 369 3.06 17.06 -1.96
CA ARG A 369 1.67 16.96 -1.52
C ARG A 369 1.54 16.47 -0.09
N LEU A 370 0.41 16.80 0.52
CA LEU A 370 -0.04 16.14 1.74
C LEU A 370 -0.86 14.92 1.33
N ARG A 371 -0.47 13.74 1.81
CA ARG A 371 -1.23 12.52 1.55
C ARG A 371 -2.19 12.26 2.69
N VAL A 372 -3.43 12.71 2.52
CA VAL A 372 -4.50 12.56 3.51
C VAL A 372 -5.22 11.23 3.29
N THR A 373 -5.44 10.48 4.36
CA THR A 373 -6.07 9.16 4.34
C THR A 373 -7.09 9.06 5.47
N PRO A 374 -8.34 9.49 5.23
CA PRO A 374 -9.41 9.28 6.19
C PRO A 374 -9.59 7.79 6.46
N THR A 375 -9.85 7.46 7.72
CA THR A 375 -10.09 6.08 8.18
C THR A 375 -11.53 5.89 8.63
N SER A 376 -11.94 4.64 8.85
CA SER A 376 -13.25 4.29 9.40
C SER A 376 -13.50 4.90 10.80
N ARG A 377 -12.44 5.35 11.48
CA ARG A 377 -12.49 5.94 12.83
C ARG A 377 -12.55 7.46 12.85
N HIS A 378 -12.36 8.13 11.72
CA HIS A 378 -12.59 9.57 11.64
C HIS A 378 -14.10 9.85 11.62
N THR A 379 -14.54 10.77 12.47
CA THR A 379 -15.93 11.23 12.54
C THR A 379 -16.19 12.33 11.49
N PRO A 380 -17.46 12.64 11.17
CA PRO A 380 -17.79 13.81 10.36
C PRO A 380 -17.21 15.11 10.92
N ASP A 381 -17.18 15.26 12.25
CA ASP A 381 -16.67 16.46 12.92
C ASP A 381 -15.14 16.54 12.80
N ASP A 382 -14.43 15.42 12.88
CA ASP A 382 -12.99 15.38 12.62
C ASP A 382 -12.68 15.90 11.21
N VAL A 383 -13.47 15.48 10.20
CA VAL A 383 -13.29 15.95 8.81
C VAL A 383 -13.47 17.46 8.71
N THR A 384 -14.56 18.00 9.27
CA THR A 384 -14.84 19.44 9.26
C THR A 384 -13.70 20.22 9.92
N ALA A 385 -13.30 19.83 11.13
CA ALA A 385 -12.28 20.52 11.89
C ALA A 385 -10.89 20.46 11.23
N PHE A 386 -10.53 19.32 10.63
CA PHE A 386 -9.28 19.19 9.87
C PHE A 386 -9.27 20.10 8.65
N VAL A 387 -10.37 20.15 7.90
CA VAL A 387 -10.47 20.96 6.69
C VAL A 387 -10.42 22.45 7.03
N ASP A 388 -11.09 22.89 8.10
CA ASP A 388 -11.02 24.28 8.57
C ASP A 388 -9.60 24.68 8.98
N ALA A 389 -8.90 23.82 9.72
CA ALA A 389 -7.50 24.06 10.08
C ALA A 389 -6.58 24.10 8.86
N LEU A 390 -6.76 23.17 7.91
CA LEU A 390 -6.00 23.19 6.66
C LEU A 390 -6.25 24.47 5.88
N ASP A 391 -7.49 24.93 5.77
CA ASP A 391 -7.87 26.14 5.06
C ASP A 391 -7.26 27.42 5.65
N GLN A 392 -7.23 27.49 6.98
CA GLN A 392 -6.56 28.56 7.71
C GLN A 392 -5.06 28.58 7.41
N VAL A 393 -4.37 27.45 7.62
CA VAL A 393 -2.93 27.34 7.34
C VAL A 393 -2.63 27.62 5.87
N TRP A 394 -3.50 27.18 4.95
CA TRP A 394 -3.39 27.43 3.52
C TRP A 394 -3.41 28.93 3.18
N SER A 395 -4.37 29.64 3.78
CA SER A 395 -4.55 31.09 3.60
C SER A 395 -3.39 31.89 4.16
N ASP A 396 -2.97 31.57 5.38
CA ASP A 396 -1.86 32.25 6.07
C ASP A 396 -0.53 32.11 5.32
N LEU A 397 -0.32 30.97 4.65
CA LEU A 397 0.86 30.71 3.83
C LEU A 397 0.72 31.22 2.39
N ALA A 398 -0.40 31.86 2.05
CA ALA A 398 -0.72 32.38 0.72
C ALA A 398 -0.56 31.33 -0.39
N LEU A 399 -0.95 30.08 -0.12
CA LEU A 399 -0.87 29.00 -1.09
C LEU A 399 -1.92 29.14 -2.21
N PRO A 400 -1.61 28.74 -3.46
CA PRO A 400 -2.55 28.80 -4.56
C PRO A 400 -3.83 27.99 -4.30
N ARG A 401 -4.97 28.48 -4.79
CA ARG A 401 -6.27 27.80 -4.78
C ARG A 401 -6.67 27.42 -6.20
N ALA A 402 -7.39 26.31 -6.35
CA ALA A 402 -7.84 25.74 -7.63
C ALA A 402 -8.82 26.62 -8.39
#